data_AF-A0A1U7T1P4-F1
#
_entry.id   AF-A0A1U7T1P4-F1
#
_cell.length_a   1.000
_cell.length_b   1.000
_cell.length_c   1.000
_cell.angle_alpha   90.00
_cell.angle_beta   90.00
_cell.angle_gamma   90.00
#
_symmetry.space_group_name_H-M   'P 1'
#
loop_
_entity.id
_entity.type
_entity.pdbx_description
1 polymer ?
#
loop_
_entity_poly.entity_id
_entity_poly.type
_entity_poly.pdbx_seq_one_letter_code
_entity_poly.pdbx_strand_id
1 'polypeptide(L)'
;GHRSLDLPGSGNPSTSASRVAGTTDYSSAVQKFSQTLQSFQFDFIGDTLTDDEINIAESFKEFAELLNEVENERMMMVQNAGDLLIKPLENFRKEQIGFTKERKKKFEKDGERFYSLLDRHLHLSSKKKESQLQE
;
A
#
# COMPACT_ATOMS: atom_id res chain seq x y z
N GLY A 1 5.26 -32.19 13.66
CA GLY A 1 5.80 -31.00 12.98
C GLY A 1 4.68 -30.09 12.55
N HIS A 2 4.34 -29.08 13.35
CA HIS A 2 3.40 -28.02 12.98
C HIS A 2 4.23 -26.82 12.52
N ARG A 3 4.29 -26.56 11.22
CA ARG A 3 4.80 -25.26 10.72
C ARG A 3 3.69 -24.24 10.96
N SER A 4 3.86 -23.39 11.98
CA SER A 4 3.12 -22.13 12.06
C SER A 4 3.56 -21.28 10.88
N LEU A 5 2.66 -21.02 9.94
CA LEU A 5 2.84 -19.98 8.94
C LEU A 5 2.63 -18.65 9.67
N ASP A 6 3.70 -18.13 10.26
CA ASP A 6 3.71 -16.81 10.87
C ASP A 6 3.58 -15.78 9.74
N LEU A 7 2.34 -15.37 9.48
CA LEU A 7 2.03 -14.29 8.56
C LEU A 7 2.54 -12.98 9.18
N PRO A 8 3.36 -12.19 8.48
CA PRO A 8 4.00 -11.00 9.04
C PRO A 8 2.97 -10.02 9.62
N GLY A 9 3.36 -9.47 10.78
CA GLY A 9 2.54 -8.64 11.64
C GLY A 9 2.00 -7.37 10.97
N SER A 10 0.84 -6.97 11.47
CA SER A 10 -0.01 -5.83 11.09
C SER A 10 0.61 -4.42 11.26
N GLY A 11 1.94 -4.28 11.24
CA GLY A 11 2.63 -3.08 11.71
C GLY A 11 3.11 -2.10 10.64
N ASN A 12 3.13 -2.44 9.36
CA ASN A 12 3.67 -1.51 8.37
C ASN A 12 2.62 -0.44 8.03
N PRO A 13 2.98 0.86 8.09
CA PRO A 13 2.13 1.92 7.55
C PRO A 13 1.76 1.54 6.13
N SER A 14 0.49 1.72 5.74
CA SER A 14 0.00 1.31 4.42
C SER A 14 1.01 1.71 3.37
N THR A 15 1.64 0.73 2.72
CA THR A 15 2.72 0.93 1.74
C THR A 15 2.32 1.91 0.62
N SER A 16 1.01 2.08 0.41
CA SER A 16 0.38 3.11 -0.40
C SER A 16 0.67 4.55 0.07
N ALA A 17 0.61 4.86 1.37
CA ALA A 17 0.86 6.23 1.86
C ALA A 17 2.30 6.70 1.61
N SER A 18 3.29 5.81 1.82
CA SER A 18 4.70 6.12 1.56
C SER A 18 5.02 6.20 0.07
N ARG A 19 4.35 5.40 -0.78
CA ARG A 19 4.52 5.44 -2.23
C ARG A 19 3.86 6.67 -2.87
N VAL A 20 2.65 7.02 -2.41
CA VAL A 20 1.92 8.20 -2.89
C VAL A 20 2.65 9.48 -2.52
N ALA A 21 3.18 9.59 -1.29
CA ALA A 21 3.97 10.75 -0.86
C ALA A 21 5.23 10.96 -1.72
N GLY A 22 5.96 9.88 -2.05
CA GLY A 22 7.12 9.98 -2.93
C GLY A 22 6.78 10.40 -4.36
N THR A 23 5.59 10.02 -4.86
CA THR A 23 5.14 10.44 -6.19
C THR A 23 4.71 11.90 -6.27
N THR A 24 4.14 12.45 -5.18
CA THR A 24 3.68 13.85 -5.15
C THR A 24 4.83 14.85 -5.09
N ASP A 25 5.88 14.53 -4.32
CA ASP A 25 7.05 15.42 -4.19
C ASP A 25 7.82 15.49 -5.51
N TYR A 26 7.97 14.35 -6.18
CA TYR A 26 8.57 14.29 -7.52
C TYR A 26 7.76 15.09 -8.54
N SER A 27 6.43 14.89 -8.61
CA SER A 27 5.56 15.67 -9.50
C SER A 27 5.71 17.18 -9.28
N SER A 28 5.74 17.60 -8.01
CA SER A 28 5.93 19.02 -7.67
C SER A 28 7.29 19.54 -8.13
N ALA A 29 8.35 18.76 -7.98
CA ALA A 29 9.69 19.14 -8.44
C ALA A 29 9.75 19.28 -9.97
N VAL A 30 9.17 18.33 -10.72
CA VAL A 30 9.13 18.37 -12.19
C VAL A 30 8.34 19.59 -12.69
N GLN A 31 7.17 19.85 -12.10
CA GLN A 31 6.36 21.02 -12.46
C GLN A 31 7.09 22.34 -12.24
N LYS A 32 7.74 22.50 -11.08
CA LYS A 32 8.53 23.71 -10.78
C LYS A 32 9.71 23.87 -11.73
N PHE A 33 10.38 22.77 -12.06
CA PHE A 33 11.50 22.80 -12.99
C PHE A 33 11.05 23.16 -14.41
N SER A 34 9.98 22.53 -14.91
CA SER A 34 9.36 22.86 -16.20
C SER A 34 8.94 24.34 -16.25
N GLN A 35 8.31 24.85 -15.19
CA GLN A 35 7.95 26.27 -15.12
C GLN A 35 9.16 27.20 -15.17
N THR A 36 10.26 26.82 -14.50
CA THR A 36 11.52 27.58 -14.52
C THR A 36 12.11 27.65 -15.93
N LEU A 37 12.04 26.55 -16.68
CA LEU A 37 12.49 26.50 -18.09
C LEU A 37 11.59 27.34 -19.00
N GLN A 38 10.26 27.28 -18.81
CA GLN A 38 9.30 28.07 -19.59
C GLN A 38 9.49 29.58 -19.43
N SER A 39 9.81 30.03 -18.22
CA SER A 39 10.05 31.44 -17.92
C SER A 39 11.52 31.84 -18.05
N PHE A 40 12.40 30.95 -18.50
CA PHE A 40 13.82 31.26 -18.65
C PHE A 40 14.00 32.36 -19.70
N GLN A 41 14.78 33.37 -19.35
CA GLN A 41 15.20 34.43 -20.25
C GLN A 41 16.66 34.77 -19.93
N PHE A 42 17.44 35.04 -20.97
CA PHE A 42 18.80 35.53 -20.79
C PHE A 42 18.78 36.97 -20.29
N ASP A 43 19.65 37.25 -19.32
CA ASP A 43 20.05 38.62 -19.02
C ASP A 43 20.94 39.11 -20.17
N PHE A 44 20.52 40.15 -20.88
CA PHE A 44 21.26 40.67 -22.03
C PHE A 44 21.91 42.03 -21.73
N ILE A 45 23.06 42.27 -22.35
CA ILE A 45 23.78 43.55 -22.32
C ILE A 45 23.62 44.19 -23.70
N GLY A 46 22.68 45.12 -23.85
CA GLY A 46 22.36 45.78 -25.13
C GLY A 46 20.87 46.09 -25.30
N ASP A 47 20.43 46.36 -26.53
CA ASP A 47 19.03 46.66 -26.84
C ASP A 47 18.24 45.47 -27.43
N THR A 48 18.92 44.38 -27.81
CA THR A 48 18.31 43.19 -28.45
C THR A 48 19.03 41.89 -28.08
N LEU A 49 18.31 40.77 -28.06
CA LEU A 49 18.87 39.41 -27.95
C LEU A 49 19.52 38.98 -29.27
N THR A 50 20.52 38.12 -29.17
CA THR A 50 21.11 37.40 -30.30
C THR A 50 20.21 36.24 -30.74
N ASP A 51 20.36 35.80 -31.99
CA ASP A 51 19.61 34.65 -32.53
C ASP A 51 19.86 33.37 -31.71
N ASP A 52 21.07 33.16 -31.19
CA ASP A 52 21.41 32.00 -30.36
C ASP A 52 20.69 32.05 -29.00
N GLU A 53 20.62 33.22 -28.36
CA GLU A 53 19.89 33.39 -27.09
C GLU A 53 18.39 33.17 -27.26
N ILE A 54 17.82 33.62 -28.38
CA ILE A 54 16.41 33.37 -28.74
C ILE A 54 16.20 31.86 -28.94
N ASN A 55 17.02 31.21 -29.76
CA ASN A 55 16.91 29.78 -30.05
C ASN A 55 17.05 28.91 -28.79
N ILE A 56 17.97 29.24 -27.89
CA ILE A 56 18.14 28.49 -26.64
C ILE A 56 16.93 28.68 -25.71
N ALA A 57 16.42 29.90 -25.57
CA ALA A 57 15.24 30.17 -24.75
C ALA A 57 13.97 29.47 -25.30
N GLU A 58 13.80 29.42 -26.63
CA GLU A 58 12.73 28.66 -27.26
C GLU A 58 12.91 27.15 -27.04
N SER A 59 14.13 26.63 -27.17
CA SER A 59 14.43 25.22 -26.89
C SER A 59 14.07 24.82 -25.45
N PHE A 60 14.25 25.71 -24.47
CA PHE A 60 13.82 25.45 -23.09
C PHE A 60 12.31 25.43 -22.93
N LYS A 61 11.56 26.25 -23.68
CA LYS A 61 10.08 26.19 -23.68
C LYS A 61 9.58 24.87 -24.24
N GLU A 62 10.13 24.42 -25.38
CA GLU A 62 9.78 23.12 -25.97
C GLU A 62 10.12 21.97 -25.01
N PHE A 63 11.29 22.01 -24.37
CA PHE A 63 11.68 20.99 -23.41
C PHE A 63 10.78 20.98 -22.16
N ALA A 64 10.36 22.14 -21.69
CA ALA A 64 9.40 22.27 -20.58
C ALA A 64 8.03 21.66 -20.92
N GLU A 65 7.55 21.85 -22.15
CA GLU A 65 6.32 21.24 -22.65
C GLU A 65 6.43 19.71 -22.70
N LEU A 66 7.53 19.18 -23.25
CA LEU A 66 7.81 17.75 -23.26
C LEU A 66 7.86 17.16 -21.84
N LEU A 67 8.51 17.84 -20.89
CA LEU A 67 8.55 17.40 -19.49
C LEU A 67 7.15 17.31 -18.87
N ASN A 68 6.26 18.26 -19.17
CA ASN A 68 4.88 18.24 -18.68
C ASN A 68 4.08 17.08 -19.29
N GLU A 69 4.24 16.80 -20.58
CA GLU A 69 3.59 15.67 -21.24
C GLU A 69 3.99 14.34 -20.62
N VAL A 70 5.31 14.11 -20.48
CA VAL A 70 5.84 12.89 -19.85
C VAL A 70 5.36 12.76 -18.40
N GLU A 71 5.34 13.85 -17.64
CA GLU A 71 4.87 13.82 -16.25
C GLU A 71 3.38 13.50 -16.16
N ASN A 72 2.56 14.00 -17.09
CA ASN A 72 1.14 13.67 -17.16
C ASN A 72 0.94 12.17 -17.41
N GLU A 73 1.66 11.58 -18.37
CA GLU A 73 1.60 10.14 -18.64
C GLU A 73 2.04 9.31 -17.42
N ARG A 74 3.11 9.74 -16.75
CA ARG A 74 3.60 9.09 -15.53
C ARG A 74 2.55 9.13 -14.42
N MET A 75 1.90 10.27 -14.22
CA MET A 75 0.84 10.44 -13.22
C MET A 75 -0.35 9.51 -13.51
N MET A 76 -0.75 9.39 -14.77
CA MET A 76 -1.80 8.45 -15.19
C MET A 76 -1.40 7.00 -14.91
N MET A 77 -0.16 6.62 -15.19
CA MET A 77 0.34 5.27 -14.90
C MET A 77 0.33 4.97 -13.39
N VAL A 78 0.77 5.93 -12.57
CA VAL A 78 0.74 5.80 -11.10
C VAL A 78 -0.69 5.64 -10.59
N GLN A 79 -1.63 6.42 -11.11
CA GLN A 79 -3.04 6.31 -10.75
C GLN A 79 -3.61 4.95 -11.14
N ASN A 80 -3.34 4.49 -12.37
CA ASN A 80 -3.78 3.19 -12.86
C ASN A 80 -3.23 2.04 -12.02
N ALA A 81 -1.94 2.08 -11.65
CA ALA A 81 -1.37 1.09 -10.74
C ALA A 81 -2.04 1.13 -9.35
N GLY A 82 -2.37 2.32 -8.87
CA GLY A 82 -3.13 2.53 -7.65
C GLY A 82 -4.50 1.85 -7.69
N ASP A 83 -5.26 2.07 -8.75
CA ASP A 83 -6.63 1.59 -8.89
C ASP A 83 -6.73 0.11 -9.27
N LEU A 84 -5.86 -0.37 -10.16
CA LEU A 84 -5.95 -1.72 -10.72
C LEU A 84 -5.16 -2.76 -9.91
N LEU A 85 -4.14 -2.35 -9.15
CA LEU A 85 -3.27 -3.28 -8.43
C LEU A 85 -3.27 -3.01 -6.93
N ILE A 86 -2.92 -1.79 -6.50
CA ILE A 86 -2.71 -1.50 -5.08
C ILE A 86 -4.02 -1.63 -4.29
N LYS A 87 -5.09 -0.93 -4.69
CA LYS A 87 -6.39 -0.98 -4.00
C LYS A 87 -6.96 -2.41 -3.95
N PRO A 88 -7.02 -3.19 -5.05
CA PRO A 88 -7.48 -4.57 -5.00
C PRO A 88 -6.67 -5.46 -4.05
N LEU A 89 -5.33 -5.33 -4.04
CA LEU A 89 -4.47 -6.10 -3.14
C LEU A 89 -4.68 -5.71 -1.66
N GLU A 90 -4.88 -4.42 -1.38
CA GLU A 90 -5.21 -3.96 -0.03
C GLU A 90 -6.55 -4.48 0.44
N ASN A 91 -7.57 -4.46 -0.42
CA ASN A 91 -8.89 -5.01 -0.12
C ASN A 91 -8.81 -6.52 0.12
N PHE A 92 -8.11 -7.25 -0.75
CA PHE A 92 -7.88 -8.68 -0.57
C PHE A 92 -7.19 -8.99 0.77
N ARG A 93 -6.15 -8.22 1.13
CA ARG A 93 -5.45 -8.39 2.41
C ARG A 93 -6.38 -8.15 3.61
N LYS A 94 -7.19 -7.10 3.57
CA LYS A 94 -8.06 -6.74 4.71
C LYS A 94 -9.25 -7.67 4.82
N GLU A 95 -9.91 -7.92 3.70
CA GLU A 95 -11.16 -8.66 3.67
C GLU A 95 -10.87 -10.15 3.65
N GLN A 96 -10.26 -10.68 2.60
CA GLN A 96 -10.13 -12.13 2.46
C GLN A 96 -9.19 -12.72 3.53
N ILE A 97 -7.98 -12.16 3.68
CA ILE A 97 -7.02 -12.66 4.67
C ILE A 97 -7.47 -12.30 6.10
N GLY A 98 -7.93 -11.06 6.33
CA GLY A 98 -8.39 -10.63 7.65
C GLY A 98 -9.59 -11.42 8.16
N PHE A 99 -10.64 -11.60 7.34
CA PHE A 99 -11.80 -12.42 7.73
C PHE A 99 -11.42 -13.88 7.97
N THR A 100 -10.51 -14.45 7.17
CA THR A 100 -10.05 -15.84 7.35
C THR A 100 -9.30 -16.00 8.67
N LYS A 101 -8.43 -15.04 9.03
CA LYS A 101 -7.74 -15.04 10.33
C LYS A 101 -8.73 -14.98 11.49
N GLU A 102 -9.74 -14.13 11.42
CA GLU A 102 -10.74 -14.01 12.48
C GLU A 102 -11.59 -15.29 12.61
N ARG A 103 -12.01 -15.89 11.49
CA ARG A 103 -12.73 -17.18 11.51
C ARG A 103 -11.89 -18.30 12.12
N LYS A 104 -10.60 -18.37 11.77
CA LYS A 104 -9.66 -19.34 12.35
C LYS A 104 -9.58 -19.16 13.87
N LYS A 105 -9.37 -17.93 14.33
CA LYS A 105 -9.30 -17.61 15.77
C LYS A 105 -10.59 -18.00 16.50
N LYS A 106 -11.76 -17.73 15.90
CA LYS A 106 -13.05 -18.14 16.46
C LYS A 106 -13.17 -19.66 16.54
N PHE A 107 -12.76 -20.38 15.48
CA PHE A 107 -12.79 -21.83 15.43
C PHE A 107 -11.91 -22.46 16.52
N GLU A 108 -10.67 -21.97 16.68
CA GLU A 108 -9.74 -22.43 17.73
C GLU A 108 -10.35 -22.24 19.12
N LYS A 109 -10.90 -21.04 19.40
CA LYS A 109 -11.55 -20.73 20.68
C LYS A 109 -12.78 -21.60 20.97
N ASP A 110 -13.62 -21.83 19.97
CA ASP A 110 -14.79 -22.69 20.11
C ASP A 110 -14.38 -24.16 20.29
N GLY A 111 -13.30 -24.60 19.63
CA GLY A 111 -12.68 -25.92 19.82
C GLY A 111 -12.16 -26.14 21.24
N GLU A 112 -11.40 -25.20 21.79
CA GLU A 112 -10.90 -25.25 23.19
C GLU A 112 -12.05 -25.41 24.20
N ARG A 113 -13.14 -24.67 24.00
CA ARG A 113 -14.34 -24.76 24.84
C ARG A 113 -15.00 -26.13 24.74
N PHE A 114 -15.13 -26.67 23.53
CA PHE A 114 -15.73 -27.97 23.30
C PHE A 114 -14.93 -29.10 23.95
N TYR A 115 -13.60 -29.12 23.78
CA TYR A 115 -12.75 -30.11 24.44
C TYR A 115 -12.78 -29.98 25.96
N SER A 116 -12.81 -28.75 26.50
CA SER A 116 -12.97 -28.52 27.95
C SER A 116 -14.31 -29.04 28.49
N LEU A 117 -15.40 -28.96 27.71
CA LEU A 117 -16.71 -29.51 28.06
C LEU A 117 -16.71 -31.04 28.05
N LEU A 118 -16.13 -31.65 27.01
CA LEU A 118 -15.99 -33.11 26.91
C LEU A 118 -15.20 -33.68 28.08
N ASP A 119 -14.06 -33.06 28.40
CA ASP A 119 -13.22 -33.46 29.52
C ASP A 119 -14.01 -33.45 30.84
N ARG A 120 -14.74 -32.36 31.12
CA ARG A 120 -15.61 -32.29 32.31
C ARG A 120 -16.69 -33.38 32.32
N HIS A 121 -17.33 -33.65 31.19
CA HIS A 121 -18.37 -34.68 31.11
C HIS A 121 -17.80 -36.08 31.33
N LEU A 122 -16.62 -36.37 30.77
CA LEU A 122 -15.92 -37.63 31.00
C LEU A 122 -15.62 -37.83 32.48
N HIS A 123 -15.07 -36.82 33.16
CA HIS A 123 -14.81 -36.86 34.59
C HIS A 123 -16.08 -37.10 35.44
N LEU A 124 -17.22 -36.52 35.04
CA LEU A 124 -18.51 -36.75 35.71
C LEU A 124 -19.07 -38.16 35.47
N SER A 125 -18.92 -38.69 34.26
CA SER A 125 -19.34 -40.05 33.89
C SER A 125 -18.54 -41.11 34.66
N SER A 126 -17.22 -40.92 34.78
CA SER A 126 -16.36 -41.82 35.57
C SER A 126 -16.74 -41.87 37.05
N LYS A 127 -17.07 -40.72 37.66
CA LYS A 127 -17.55 -40.68 39.06
C LYS A 127 -18.89 -41.40 39.26
N LYS A 128 -19.76 -41.41 38.24
CA LYS A 128 -21.06 -42.10 38.30
C LYS A 128 -20.93 -43.62 38.18
N LYS A 129 -19.92 -44.11 37.45
CA LYS A 129 -19.58 -45.54 37.38
C LYS A 129 -18.92 -46.07 38.65
N GLU A 130 -18.08 -45.26 39.29
CA GLU A 130 -17.42 -45.63 40.55
C GLU A 130 -18.43 -45.70 41.71
N SER A 131 -19.39 -44.76 41.76
CA SER A 131 -20.47 -44.77 42.76
C SER A 131 -21.46 -45.94 42.62
N GLN A 132 -21.55 -46.60 41.44
CA GLN A 132 -22.40 -47.79 41.25
C GLN A 132 -21.68 -49.11 41.56
N LEU A 133 -20.35 -49.10 41.72
CA LEU A 133 -19.56 -50.28 42.09
C LEU A 133 -19.26 -50.31 43.60
N GLN A 134 -19.77 -49.35 44.36
CA GLN A 134 -19.55 -49.21 45.80
C GLN A 134 -20.80 -49.52 46.65
N GLU A 135 -21.84 -50.10 46.04
CA GLU A 135 -22.94 -50.78 46.73
C GLU A 135 -22.78 -52.30 46.69
#